data_AF-A0A2M8L5A6-F1
#
_entry.id   AF-A0A2M8L5A6-F1
#
_cell.length_a   1.000
_cell.length_b   1.000
_cell.length_c   1.000
_cell.angle_alpha   90.00
_cell.angle_beta   90.00
_cell.angle_gamma   90.00
#
_symmetry.space_group_name_H-M   'P 1'
#
loop_
_entity.id
_entity.type
_entity.pdbx_description
1 polymer ?
#
loop_
_entity_poly.entity_id
_entity_poly.type
_entity_poly.pdbx_seq_one_letter_code
_entity_poly.pdbx_strand_id
1 'polypeptide(L)'
;MAKKSTQFNTIECEVRGPITWSDFCELKSPLEKDWGRLKKTAELVIFFQDKHDLRLKINNDGVILALKRRVKGTQAKSEIELQFELSQLKNVLEFIKKLGYKKGLFSFCERYDVQKDGKTLSIKFGSRIGDFFEIEEKIAKKEKVSLT
;
A
#
# COMPACT_ATOMS: atom_id res chain seq x y z
N MET A 1 -5.20 -18.73 18.49
CA MET A 1 -4.62 -19.05 17.16
C MET A 1 -4.86 -17.85 16.24
N ALA A 2 -3.82 -17.14 15.81
CA ALA A 2 -3.98 -16.00 14.90
C ALA A 2 -4.39 -16.49 13.50
N LYS A 3 -5.51 -15.97 12.97
CA LYS A 3 -5.92 -16.21 11.58
C LYS A 3 -4.88 -15.58 10.66
N LYS A 4 -3.97 -16.40 10.12
CA LYS A 4 -3.06 -15.99 9.04
C LYS A 4 -3.90 -15.80 7.77
N SER A 5 -4.31 -14.57 7.46
CA SER A 5 -4.96 -14.27 6.17
C SER A 5 -3.91 -13.89 5.15
N THR A 6 -3.51 -14.83 4.30
CA THR A 6 -2.89 -14.50 3.02
C THR A 6 -3.98 -13.94 2.13
N GLN A 7 -3.85 -12.68 1.70
CA GLN A 7 -4.81 -12.05 0.80
C GLN A 7 -4.16 -11.82 -0.57
N PHE A 8 -4.78 -12.38 -1.60
CA PHE A 8 -4.42 -12.07 -2.98
C PHE A 8 -5.32 -10.94 -3.47
N ASN A 9 -4.75 -9.77 -3.73
CA ASN A 9 -5.51 -8.61 -4.19
C ASN A 9 -5.04 -8.21 -5.59
N THR A 10 -5.98 -7.95 -6.51
CA THR A 10 -5.65 -7.17 -7.71
C THR A 10 -6.04 -5.73 -7.41
N ILE A 11 -5.11 -4.79 -7.59
CA ILE A 11 -5.31 -3.38 -7.27
C ILE A 11 -5.16 -2.57 -8.56
N GLU A 12 -6.24 -1.91 -8.96
CA GLU A 12 -6.18 -0.98 -10.08
C GLU A 12 -6.08 0.45 -9.56
N CYS A 13 -5.04 1.17 -9.98
CA CYS A 13 -4.92 2.60 -9.73
C CYS A 13 -5.70 3.31 -10.83
N GLU A 14 -6.91 3.77 -10.51
CA GLU A 14 -7.76 4.45 -11.49
C GLU A 14 -7.22 5.83 -11.83
N VAL A 15 -6.81 6.58 -10.81
CA VAL A 15 -6.36 7.97 -10.95
C VAL A 15 -5.19 8.23 -10.00
N ARG A 16 -4.21 8.98 -10.50
CA ARG A 16 -3.13 9.55 -9.70
C ARG A 16 -2.79 10.94 -10.22
N GLY A 17 -2.56 11.88 -9.33
CA GLY A 17 -2.10 13.22 -9.68
C GLY A 17 -1.25 13.85 -8.58
N PRO A 18 -0.48 14.89 -8.92
CA PRO A 18 0.18 15.71 -7.92
C PRO A 18 -0.87 16.41 -7.04
N ILE A 19 -0.50 16.72 -5.80
CA ILE A 19 -1.33 17.52 -4.90
C ILE A 19 -0.42 18.36 -4.00
N THR A 20 -0.79 19.61 -3.74
CA THR A 20 -0.09 20.44 -2.76
C THR A 20 -0.81 20.43 -1.41
N TRP A 21 -0.14 20.90 -0.37
CA TRP A 21 -0.77 21.07 0.94
C TRP A 21 -1.95 22.06 0.90
N SER A 22 -1.86 23.11 0.08
CA SER A 22 -2.95 24.08 -0.10
C SER A 22 -4.18 23.42 -0.70
N ASP A 23 -4.01 22.68 -1.79
CA ASP A 23 -5.09 21.94 -2.45
C ASP A 23 -5.77 20.99 -1.46
N PHE A 24 -4.97 20.29 -0.65
CA PHE A 24 -5.50 19.39 0.37
C PHE A 24 -6.28 20.12 1.45
N CYS A 25 -5.80 21.24 1.96
CA CYS A 25 -6.53 22.02 2.96
C CYS A 25 -7.89 22.50 2.43
N GLU A 26 -7.96 22.91 1.15
CA GLU A 26 -9.20 23.33 0.49
C GLU A 26 -10.16 22.16 0.25
N LEU A 27 -9.62 21.01 -0.15
CA LEU A 27 -10.42 19.83 -0.51
C LEU A 27 -10.79 18.95 0.69
N LYS A 28 -10.11 19.08 1.84
CA LYS A 28 -10.26 18.18 2.99
C LYS A 28 -11.71 18.10 3.46
N SER A 29 -12.36 19.23 3.72
CA SER A 29 -13.74 19.23 4.23
C SER A 29 -14.75 18.71 3.20
N PRO A 30 -14.71 19.12 1.92
CA PRO A 30 -15.52 18.49 0.87
C PRO A 30 -15.30 16.98 0.76
N LEU A 31 -14.06 16.50 0.79
CA LEU A 31 -13.72 15.09 0.72
C LEU A 31 -14.26 14.32 1.92
N GLU A 32 -14.09 14.84 3.14
CA GLU A 32 -14.57 14.17 4.34
C GLU A 32 -16.10 14.10 4.43
N LYS A 33 -16.79 15.08 3.83
CA LYS A 33 -18.25 15.06 3.72
C LYS A 33 -18.75 13.96 2.79
N ASP A 34 -18.04 13.69 1.70
CA ASP A 34 -18.48 12.73 0.68
C ASP A 34 -17.93 11.31 0.89
N TRP A 35 -16.66 11.19 1.31
CA TRP A 35 -15.95 9.92 1.47
C TRP A 35 -15.91 9.43 2.92
N GLY A 36 -16.15 10.32 3.87
CA GLY A 36 -15.96 10.05 5.29
C GLY A 36 -14.60 10.53 5.81
N ARG A 37 -14.37 10.36 7.11
CA ARG A 37 -13.21 10.94 7.79
C ARG A 37 -11.90 10.35 7.27
N LEU A 38 -10.98 11.22 6.87
CA LEU A 38 -9.63 10.83 6.48
C LEU A 38 -8.84 10.35 7.70
N LYS A 39 -8.25 9.16 7.58
CA LYS A 39 -7.37 8.60 8.60
C LYS A 39 -5.93 9.01 8.30
N LYS A 40 -5.36 9.86 9.16
CA LYS A 40 -3.95 10.24 9.11
C LYS A 40 -3.08 9.11 9.65
N THR A 41 -2.06 8.75 8.90
CA THR A 41 -1.11 7.67 9.24
C THR A 41 0.29 8.04 8.77
N ALA A 42 1.30 7.89 9.63
CA ALA A 42 2.69 7.91 9.19
C ALA A 42 3.05 6.54 8.61
N GLU A 43 3.64 6.51 7.42
CA GLU A 43 4.04 5.27 6.76
C GLU A 43 5.53 5.30 6.39
N LEU A 44 6.23 4.25 6.79
CA LEU A 44 7.56 3.92 6.28
C LEU A 44 7.42 2.76 5.29
N VAL A 45 7.90 2.96 4.07
CA VAL A 45 7.99 1.91 3.05
C VAL A 45 9.45 1.60 2.78
N ILE A 46 9.80 0.33 2.89
CA ILE A 46 11.10 -0.23 2.49
C ILE A 46 10.91 -0.95 1.15
N PHE A 47 11.63 -0.52 0.12
CA PHE A 47 11.62 -1.11 -1.22
C PHE A 47 12.84 -2.00 -1.38
N PHE A 48 12.69 -3.32 -1.34
CA PHE A 48 13.82 -4.22 -1.50
C PHE A 48 14.21 -4.33 -2.98
N GLN A 49 15.49 -4.06 -3.27
CA GLN A 49 16.02 -4.14 -4.62
C GLN A 49 16.43 -5.58 -4.93
N ASP A 50 15.67 -6.29 -5.78
CA ASP A 50 16.07 -7.56 -6.41
C ASP A 50 15.09 -7.94 -7.56
N LYS A 51 15.03 -9.23 -7.91
CA LYS A 51 14.17 -9.87 -8.94
C LYS A 51 12.69 -9.47 -8.90
N HIS A 52 12.18 -9.03 -7.75
CA HIS A 52 10.77 -8.71 -7.56
C HIS A 52 10.60 -7.38 -6.82
N ASP A 53 9.50 -6.68 -7.11
CA ASP A 53 9.09 -5.48 -6.38
C ASP A 53 8.47 -5.90 -5.03
N LEU A 54 9.35 -6.20 -4.07
CA LEU A 54 8.99 -6.53 -2.71
C LEU A 54 9.07 -5.28 -1.84
N ARG A 55 8.01 -5.02 -1.09
CA ARG A 55 7.90 -3.84 -0.22
C ARG A 55 7.47 -4.24 1.18
N LEU A 56 8.09 -3.63 2.18
CA LEU A 56 7.61 -3.68 3.56
C LEU A 56 7.05 -2.31 3.91
N LYS A 57 5.73 -2.23 4.11
CA LYS A 57 5.04 -1.04 4.60
C LYS A 57 4.88 -1.17 6.11
N ILE A 58 5.23 -0.15 6.86
CA ILE A 58 5.15 -0.10 8.31
C ILE A 58 4.37 1.16 8.68
N ASN A 59 3.30 0.99 9.44
CA ASN A 59 2.46 2.08 9.88
C ASN A 59 1.81 1.75 11.24
N ASN A 60 0.95 2.64 11.74
CA ASN A 60 0.28 2.46 13.03
C ASN A 60 -0.65 1.22 13.08
N ASP A 61 -1.07 0.70 11.93
CA ASP A 61 -1.98 -0.44 11.83
C ASP A 61 -1.26 -1.79 11.73
N GLY A 62 0.05 -1.80 11.48
CA GLY A 62 0.76 -3.05 11.29
C GLY A 62 2.00 -2.97 10.40
N VAL A 63 2.45 -4.17 10.05
CA VAL A 63 3.50 -4.41 9.06
C VAL A 63 2.87 -5.14 7.89
N ILE A 64 2.99 -4.61 6.68
CA ILE A 64 2.47 -5.24 5.46
C ILE A 64 3.65 -5.57 4.56
N LEU A 65 3.84 -6.85 4.26
CA LEU A 65 4.76 -7.32 3.23
C LEU A 65 3.97 -7.46 1.92
N ALA A 66 4.30 -6.63 0.93
CA ALA A 66 3.64 -6.59 -0.35
C ALA A 66 4.59 -7.03 -1.47
N LEU A 67 4.20 -8.04 -2.24
CA LEU A 67 4.85 -8.44 -3.48
C LEU A 67 4.04 -7.90 -4.66
N LYS A 68 4.61 -6.95 -5.40
CA LYS A 68 3.95 -6.29 -6.52
C LYS A 68 4.41 -6.87 -7.86
N ARG A 69 3.46 -7.07 -8.76
CA ARG A 69 3.72 -7.45 -10.16
C ARG A 69 2.82 -6.62 -11.07
N ARG A 70 3.43 -5.96 -12.05
CA ARG A 70 2.67 -5.30 -13.12
C ARG A 70 2.10 -6.35 -14.07
N VAL A 71 0.81 -6.27 -14.35
CA VAL A 71 0.16 -7.12 -15.35
C VAL A 71 0.42 -6.50 -16.73
N LYS A 72 0.90 -7.30 -17.69
CA LYS A 72 1.15 -6.80 -19.04
C LYS A 72 -0.18 -6.46 -19.72
N GLY A 73 -0.22 -5.32 -20.41
CA GLY A 73 -1.38 -4.89 -21.20
C GLY A 73 -2.45 -4.09 -20.45
N THR A 74 -2.28 -3.82 -19.15
CA THR A 74 -3.21 -2.98 -18.37
C THR A 74 -2.47 -1.92 -17.54
N GLN A 75 -3.20 -0.90 -17.07
CA GLN A 75 -2.67 0.04 -16.07
C GLN A 75 -2.69 -0.55 -14.64
N ALA A 76 -3.38 -1.68 -14.45
CA ALA A 76 -3.54 -2.37 -13.18
C ALA A 76 -2.24 -3.02 -12.65
N LYS A 77 -2.13 -3.07 -11.32
CA LYS A 77 -1.05 -3.73 -10.58
C LYS A 77 -1.64 -4.90 -9.79
N SER A 78 -1.08 -6.09 -9.93
CA SER A 78 -1.45 -7.19 -9.04
C SER A 78 -0.51 -7.19 -7.83
N GLU A 79 -1.09 -7.25 -6.63
CA GLU A 79 -0.35 -7.13 -5.38
C GLU A 79 -0.75 -8.27 -4.43
N ILE A 80 0.23 -9.10 -4.08
CA ILE A 80 0.06 -10.08 -3.00
C ILE A 80 0.45 -9.39 -1.71
N GLU A 81 -0.47 -9.30 -0.75
CA GLU A 81 -0.21 -8.67 0.53
C GLU A 81 -0.31 -9.68 1.67
N LEU A 82 0.72 -9.71 2.49
CA LEU A 82 0.77 -10.44 3.75
C LEU A 82 0.84 -9.42 4.89
N GLN A 83 -0.17 -9.43 5.75
CA GLN A 83 -0.22 -8.52 6.91
C GLN A 83 0.25 -9.24 8.17
N PHE A 84 1.09 -8.55 8.93
CA PHE A 84 1.67 -8.98 10.19
C PHE A 84 1.43 -7.90 11.25
N GLU A 85 1.36 -8.33 12.50
CA GLU A 85 1.34 -7.40 13.64
C GLU A 85 2.69 -6.70 13.79
N LEU A 86 2.70 -5.49 14.35
CA LEU A 86 3.93 -4.73 14.64
C LEU A 86 4.92 -5.51 15.52
N SER A 87 4.41 -6.34 16.43
CA SER A 87 5.19 -7.23 17.30
C SER A 87 6.08 -8.21 16.52
N GLN A 88 5.77 -8.46 15.24
CA GLN A 88 6.48 -9.40 14.38
C GLN A 88 7.49 -8.75 13.43
N LEU A 89 7.69 -7.42 13.49
CA LEU A 89 8.57 -6.69 12.56
C LEU A 89 9.98 -7.32 12.45
N LYS A 90 10.60 -7.65 13.59
CA LYS A 90 11.93 -8.29 13.61
C LYS A 90 11.93 -9.61 12.85
N ASN A 91 10.93 -10.45 13.07
CA ASN A 91 10.80 -11.74 12.40
C ASN A 91 10.63 -11.58 10.89
N VAL A 92 9.86 -10.57 10.46
CA VAL A 92 9.66 -10.25 9.04
C VAL A 92 10.97 -9.80 8.39
N LEU A 93 11.73 -8.91 9.03
CA LEU A 93 13.03 -8.46 8.53
C LEU A 93 14.05 -9.61 8.43
N GLU A 94 14.09 -10.49 9.43
CA GLU A 94 14.93 -11.69 9.40
C GLU A 94 14.53 -12.65 8.28
N PHE A 95 13.22 -12.85 8.06
CA PHE A 95 12.70 -13.65 6.97
C PHE A 95 13.14 -13.10 5.60
N ILE A 96 12.97 -11.79 5.38
CA ILE A 96 13.38 -11.14 4.13
C ILE A 96 14.89 -11.25 3.90
N LYS A 97 15.69 -11.09 4.95
CA LYS A 97 17.16 -11.27 4.88
C LYS A 97 17.53 -12.71 4.50
N LYS A 98 16.84 -13.71 5.07
CA LYS A 98 17.04 -15.14 4.74
C LYS A 98 16.64 -15.46 3.29
N LEU A 99 15.67 -14.73 2.72
CA LEU A 99 15.34 -14.83 1.29
C LEU A 99 16.40 -14.20 0.36
N GLY A 100 17.45 -13.60 0.91
CA GLY A 100 18.57 -13.06 0.15
C GLY A 100 18.43 -11.59 -0.26
N TYR A 101 17.35 -10.89 0.14
CA TYR A 101 17.20 -9.46 -0.11
C TYR A 101 18.17 -8.67 0.77
N LYS A 102 19.10 -7.92 0.16
CA LYS A 102 20.26 -7.35 0.87
C LYS A 102 20.12 -5.88 1.25
N LYS A 103 19.38 -5.07 0.47
CA LYS A 103 19.24 -3.62 0.69
C LYS A 103 17.90 -3.13 0.15
N GLY A 104 17.34 -2.13 0.83
CA GLY A 104 16.15 -1.45 0.34
C GLY A 104 16.29 0.07 0.36
N LEU A 105 15.56 0.72 -0.54
CA LEU A 105 15.34 2.16 -0.47
C LEU A 105 14.24 2.44 0.54
N PHE A 106 14.34 3.55 1.26
CA PHE A 106 13.33 3.96 2.22
C PHE A 106 12.54 5.14 1.65
N SER A 107 11.22 5.13 1.86
CA SER A 107 10.37 6.30 1.72
C SER A 107 9.54 6.42 2.98
N PHE A 108 9.65 7.57 3.63
CA PHE A 108 8.70 7.96 4.65
C PHE A 108 7.63 8.84 3.98
N CYS A 109 6.39 8.76 4.43
CA CYS A 109 5.36 9.72 4.04
C CYS A 109 4.28 9.83 5.11
N GLU A 110 3.64 10.98 5.13
CA GLU A 110 2.39 11.18 5.83
C GLU A 110 1.24 10.85 4.87
N ARG A 111 0.34 9.96 5.29
CA ARG A 111 -0.79 9.49 4.49
C ARG A 111 -2.11 9.88 5.11
N TYR A 112 -3.07 10.20 4.25
CA TYR A 112 -4.46 10.40 4.59
C TYR A 112 -5.29 9.46 3.73
N ASP A 113 -5.85 8.43 4.36
CA ASP A 113 -6.59 7.38 3.65
C ASP A 113 -8.08 7.43 4.00
N VAL A 114 -8.94 7.17 3.03
CA VAL A 114 -10.39 6.98 3.21
C VAL A 114 -10.92 5.93 2.23
N GLN A 115 -11.91 5.15 2.65
CA GLN A 115 -12.52 4.10 1.83
C GLN A 115 -13.99 4.37 1.58
N LYS A 116 -14.41 4.22 0.32
CA LYS A 116 -15.81 4.35 -0.12
C LYS A 116 -16.05 3.42 -1.30
N ASP A 117 -17.13 2.65 -1.26
CA ASP A 117 -17.59 1.79 -2.36
C ASP A 117 -16.51 0.87 -2.98
N GLY A 118 -15.66 0.27 -2.12
CA GLY A 118 -14.58 -0.62 -2.56
C GLY A 118 -13.32 0.08 -3.09
N LYS A 119 -13.34 1.42 -3.12
CA LYS A 119 -12.21 2.28 -3.50
C LYS A 119 -11.51 2.85 -2.28
N THR A 120 -10.21 3.06 -2.41
CA THR A 120 -9.37 3.72 -1.43
C THR A 120 -8.78 4.98 -2.04
N LEU A 121 -9.13 6.14 -1.50
CA LEU A 121 -8.42 7.39 -1.76
C LEU A 121 -7.28 7.50 -0.76
N SER A 122 -6.06 7.68 -1.27
CA SER A 122 -4.85 7.91 -0.46
C SER A 122 -4.20 9.22 -0.89
N ILE A 123 -4.02 10.15 0.03
CA ILE A 123 -3.28 11.41 -0.18
C ILE A 123 -1.98 11.33 0.59
N LYS A 124 -0.83 11.55 -0.06
CA LYS A 124 0.50 11.31 0.51
C LYS A 124 1.40 12.52 0.40
N PHE A 125 2.01 12.90 1.53
CA PHE A 125 2.94 14.01 1.67
C PHE A 125 4.32 13.54 2.13
N GLY A 126 5.38 14.18 1.63
CA GLY A 126 6.76 13.88 1.97
C GLY A 126 7.30 12.60 1.34
N SER A 127 6.60 12.04 0.36
CA SER A 127 7.06 10.83 -0.33
C SER A 127 8.31 11.12 -1.16
N ARG A 128 9.11 10.08 -1.46
CA ARG A 128 10.30 10.21 -2.31
C ARG A 128 10.02 10.73 -3.72
N ILE A 129 8.79 10.57 -4.22
CA ILE A 129 8.38 10.99 -5.57
C ILE A 129 7.58 12.30 -5.58
N GLY A 130 7.58 13.03 -4.46
CA GLY A 130 6.78 14.22 -4.25
C GLY A 130 5.41 13.92 -3.63
N ASP A 131 4.57 14.95 -3.55
CA ASP A 131 3.26 14.88 -2.93
C ASP A 131 2.20 14.54 -3.98
N PHE A 132 1.35 13.56 -3.68
CA PHE A 132 0.38 13.05 -4.66
C PHE A 132 -0.85 12.45 -3.99
N PHE A 133 -1.93 12.35 -4.77
CA PHE A 133 -3.09 11.54 -4.43
C PHE A 133 -3.19 10.34 -5.37
N GLU A 134 -3.79 9.25 -4.89
CA GLU A 134 -4.15 8.09 -5.71
C GLU A 134 -5.51 7.52 -5.28
N ILE A 135 -6.29 7.07 -6.26
CA ILE A 135 -7.53 6.32 -6.04
C ILE A 135 -7.29 4.90 -6.55
N GLU A 136 -7.39 3.94 -5.64
CA GLU A 136 -7.16 2.52 -5.90
C GLU A 136 -8.45 1.72 -5.67
N GLU A 137 -8.78 0.81 -6.59
CA GLU A 137 -9.88 -0.13 -6.44
C GLU A 137 -9.34 -1.56 -6.25
N LYS A 138 -9.89 -2.29 -5.27
CA LYS A 138 -9.60 -3.71 -5.09
C LYS A 138 -10.49 -4.53 -6.02
N ILE A 139 -9.89 -5.03 -7.10
CA ILE A 139 -10.57 -5.95 -8.03
C ILE A 139 -10.55 -7.35 -7.41
N ALA A 140 -11.69 -7.76 -6.86
CA ALA A 140 -11.90 -9.13 -6.41
C ALA A 140 -12.04 -10.05 -7.64
N LYS A 141 -10.92 -10.51 -8.19
CA LYS A 141 -10.97 -11.67 -9.08
C LYS A 141 -11.17 -12.92 -8.24
N LYS A 142 -12.33 -13.59 -8.39
CA LYS A 142 -12.52 -14.98 -7.99
C LYS A 142 -11.67 -15.90 -8.89
N GLU A 143 -10.35 -15.82 -8.79
CA GLU A 143 -9.49 -16.83 -9.39
C GLU A 143 -9.27 -17.94 -8.36
N LYS A 144 -9.87 -19.11 -8.61
CA LYS A 144 -9.47 -20.37 -7.95
C LYS A 144 -8.03 -20.64 -8.36
N VAL A 145 -7.07 -20.23 -7.54
CA VAL A 145 -5.68 -20.65 -7.72
C VAL A 145 -5.59 -22.09 -7.22
N SER A 146 -5.60 -23.06 -8.14
CA SER A 146 -5.15 -24.41 -7.83
C SER A 146 -3.63 -24.37 -7.68
N LEU A 147 -3.14 -24.56 -6.46
CA LEU A 147 -1.74 -24.86 -6.24
C LEU A 147 -1.56 -26.34 -6.63
N THR A 148 -1.06 -26.58 -7.84
CA THR A 148 -0.42 -27.86 -8.22
C THR A 148 1.03 -27.85 -7.81
#